data_AF-A0AAD7BBC0-F1
#
_entry.id   AF-A0AAD7BBC0-F1
#
_cell.length_a   1.000
_cell.length_b   1.000
_cell.length_c   1.000
_cell.angle_alpha   90.00
_cell.angle_beta   90.00
_cell.angle_gamma   90.00
#
_symmetry.space_group_name_H-M   'P 1'
#
loop_
_entity.id
_entity.type
_entity.pdbx_description
1 polymer ?
#
loop_
_entity_poly.entity_id
_entity_poly.type
_entity_poly.pdbx_seq_one_letter_code
_entity_poly.pdbx_strand_id
1 'polypeptide(L)'
;MPLANDPDLVLSGAAAREIISQCPALRVCHLTLRDREDSSVSVPGDNIEHTSLHTLYLHATWDSTVAFTMRQLFTRLSLPGLRKFKLTGSSPLPPENPMRYFTPFLAAAPHLESLHATCDLFLQTGWLDFLRGLNSLQRLTLDYPSSLDDGFLDHLQWTGADSCCPALRELAITSDCTFSDAAVLRFVRSRMLAGSGRGLERFEAYFGDGVVSSIDIRAAIQPLVDAGYAPPVLCLEYPQLGLAPSYSPWDGVESIPWNKEDA
;
A
#
# COMPACT_ATOMS: atom_id res chain seq x y z
N MET A 1 -7.34 33.62 11.82
CA MET A 1 -6.97 32.59 12.83
C MET A 1 -5.51 32.19 12.58
N PRO A 2 -4.60 32.34 13.56
CA PRO A 2 -3.20 31.95 13.39
C PRO A 2 -2.99 30.51 13.88
N LEU A 3 -3.50 29.54 13.11
CA LEU A 3 -3.11 28.12 13.17
C LEU A 3 -2.64 27.63 11.77
N ALA A 4 -2.61 28.53 10.80
CA ALA A 4 -2.41 28.20 9.38
C ALA A 4 -0.94 28.13 8.92
N ASN A 5 0.04 28.40 9.79
CA ASN A 5 1.44 28.54 9.40
C ASN A 5 2.43 27.67 10.17
N ASP A 6 1.98 26.79 11.06
CA ASP A 6 2.88 25.87 11.76
C ASP A 6 2.78 24.47 11.12
N PRO A 7 3.78 24.05 10.30
CA PRO A 7 3.76 22.74 9.65
C PRO A 7 3.91 21.57 10.64
N ASP A 8 4.32 21.85 11.89
CA ASP A 8 4.61 20.85 12.93
C ASP A 8 3.63 20.94 14.11
N LEU A 9 2.31 20.99 13.84
CA LEU A 9 1.28 20.82 14.87
C LEU A 9 1.39 19.42 15.51
N VAL A 10 2.04 19.34 16.66
CA VAL A 10 2.03 18.18 17.55
C VAL A 10 0.72 18.22 18.33
N LEU A 11 -0.14 17.24 18.08
CA LEU A 11 -1.49 17.20 18.63
C LEU A 11 -1.70 15.86 19.35
N SER A 12 -2.37 15.89 20.50
CA SER A 12 -2.94 14.69 21.09
C SER A 12 -4.07 14.15 20.19
N GLY A 13 -4.44 12.87 20.31
CA GLY A 13 -5.52 12.30 19.49
C GLY A 13 -6.87 12.99 19.69
N ALA A 14 -7.14 13.51 20.89
CA ALA A 14 -8.34 14.28 21.18
C ALA A 14 -8.33 15.64 20.46
N ALA A 15 -7.21 16.35 20.50
CA ALA A 15 -7.04 17.63 19.79
C ALA A 15 -7.10 17.44 18.27
N ALA A 16 -6.49 16.37 17.75
CA ALA A 16 -6.57 16.00 16.33
C ALA A 16 -8.02 15.80 15.88
N ARG A 17 -8.83 15.09 16.67
CA ARG A 17 -10.25 14.91 16.40
C ARG A 17 -11.01 16.23 16.41
N GLU A 18 -10.79 17.06 17.43
CA GLU A 18 -11.48 18.34 17.55
C GLU A 18 -11.17 19.27 16.37
N ILE A 19 -9.91 19.30 15.92
CA ILE A 19 -9.53 20.08 14.75
C ILE A 19 -10.20 19.55 13.48
N ILE A 20 -10.21 18.23 13.27
CA ILE A 20 -10.89 17.63 12.13
C ILE A 20 -12.40 17.93 12.19
N SER A 21 -13.03 17.84 13.36
CA SER A 21 -14.49 18.10 13.49
C SER A 21 -14.87 19.56 13.30
N GLN A 22 -14.02 20.50 13.73
CA GLN A 22 -14.28 21.94 13.63
C GLN A 22 -13.92 22.53 12.26
N CYS A 23 -13.20 21.78 11.41
CA CYS A 23 -12.72 22.26 10.12
C CYS A 23 -13.36 21.49 8.93
N PRO A 24 -14.67 21.60 8.67
CA PRO A 24 -15.37 20.79 7.65
C PRO A 24 -14.89 20.98 6.21
N ALA A 25 -14.12 22.04 5.93
CA ALA A 25 -13.49 22.31 4.64
C ALA A 25 -12.04 21.79 4.53
N LEU A 26 -11.52 21.12 5.57
CA LEU A 26 -10.15 20.63 5.64
C LEU A 26 -9.93 19.55 4.57
N ARG A 27 -9.03 19.82 3.61
CA ARG A 27 -8.71 18.86 2.52
C ARG A 27 -7.45 18.05 2.79
N VAL A 28 -6.50 18.64 3.50
CA VAL A 28 -5.21 18.05 3.85
C VAL A 28 -4.99 18.24 5.34
N CYS A 29 -4.65 17.17 6.04
CA CYS A 29 -4.37 17.20 7.46
C CYS A 29 -3.01 16.53 7.72
N HIS A 30 -2.15 17.20 8.47
CA HIS A 30 -0.91 16.65 8.98
C HIS A 30 -1.03 16.50 10.49
N LEU A 31 -0.85 15.28 10.98
CA LEU A 31 -0.93 14.93 12.39
C LEU A 31 0.38 14.29 12.82
N THR A 32 0.93 14.81 13.91
CA THR A 32 2.09 14.22 14.56
C THR A 32 1.69 13.78 15.97
N LEU A 33 1.59 12.47 16.18
CA LEU A 33 1.30 11.86 17.48
C LEU A 33 2.64 11.54 18.17
N ARG A 34 2.98 12.32 19.19
CA ARG A 34 4.22 12.13 19.98
C ARG A 34 3.96 11.76 21.43
N ASP A 35 2.68 11.65 21.82
CA ASP A 35 2.33 11.76 23.23
C ASP A 35 2.13 10.41 23.94
N ARG A 36 2.57 10.38 25.21
CA ARG A 36 2.25 9.35 26.22
C ARG A 36 1.10 9.81 27.10
N GLU A 37 0.20 10.65 26.58
CA GLU A 37 -0.95 11.12 27.36
C GLU A 37 -1.79 9.92 27.83
N ASP A 38 -2.20 10.01 29.09
CA ASP A 38 -2.82 8.94 29.87
C ASP A 38 -3.89 8.20 29.08
N SER A 39 -3.61 6.93 28.77
CA SER A 39 -4.48 5.96 28.06
C SER A 39 -5.89 5.76 28.66
N SER A 40 -6.20 6.45 29.77
CA SER A 40 -7.51 6.47 30.41
C SER A 40 -8.50 7.48 29.79
N VAL A 41 -8.04 8.42 28.96
CA VAL A 41 -8.92 9.37 28.28
C VAL A 41 -9.65 8.66 27.14
N SER A 42 -10.80 8.07 27.44
CA SER A 42 -11.79 7.75 26.41
C SER A 42 -12.05 9.04 25.63
N VAL A 43 -12.05 9.03 24.29
CA VAL A 43 -12.38 10.23 23.52
C VAL A 43 -13.92 10.36 23.51
N PRO A 44 -14.59 11.17 24.35
CA PRO A 44 -16.05 11.25 24.40
C PRO A 44 -16.61 11.88 23.11
N GLY A 45 -17.85 11.57 22.75
CA GLY A 45 -18.60 12.28 21.70
C GLY A 45 -18.99 11.46 20.46
N ASP A 46 -19.82 12.07 19.62
CA ASP A 46 -20.52 11.47 18.48
C ASP A 46 -19.58 11.01 17.33
N ASN A 47 -20.11 10.13 16.49
CA ASN A 47 -19.46 9.78 15.22
C ASN A 47 -19.42 11.02 14.33
N ILE A 48 -18.21 11.41 13.92
CA ILE A 48 -18.00 12.55 13.03
C ILE A 48 -17.75 12.01 11.63
N GLU A 49 -18.54 12.47 10.67
CA GLU A 49 -18.28 12.23 9.26
C GLU A 49 -17.59 13.45 8.64
N HIS A 50 -16.43 13.25 8.01
CA HIS A 50 -15.65 14.30 7.40
C HIS A 50 -15.42 14.00 5.91
N THR A 51 -16.32 14.52 5.07
CA THR A 51 -16.36 14.26 3.62
C THR A 51 -15.32 15.03 2.82
N SER A 52 -14.84 16.17 3.32
CA SER A 52 -13.90 17.03 2.58
C SER A 52 -12.43 16.64 2.71
N LEU A 53 -12.06 15.74 3.64
CA LEU A 53 -10.67 15.39 3.90
C LEU A 53 -10.20 14.38 2.85
N HIS A 54 -9.29 14.80 1.99
CA HIS A 54 -8.77 13.98 0.88
C HIS A 54 -7.42 13.37 1.21
N THR A 55 -6.61 14.04 2.03
CA THR A 55 -5.25 13.63 2.35
C THR A 55 -4.99 13.72 3.84
N LEU A 56 -4.52 12.63 4.43
CA LEU A 56 -4.13 12.54 5.82
C LEU A 56 -2.68 12.07 5.92
N TYR A 57 -1.83 12.89 6.52
CA TYR A 57 -0.46 12.55 6.88
C TYR A 57 -0.43 12.30 8.37
N LEU A 58 0.06 11.13 8.76
CA LEU A 58 0.18 10.74 10.14
C LEU A 58 1.62 10.31 10.41
N HIS A 59 2.27 11.02 11.31
CA HIS A 59 3.56 10.67 11.87
C HIS A 59 3.37 10.25 13.32
N ALA A 60 3.86 9.07 13.69
CA ALA A 60 3.64 8.49 15.00
C ALA A 60 4.90 7.82 15.55
N THR A 61 5.24 8.11 16.80
CA THR A 61 6.19 7.29 17.56
C THR A 61 5.41 6.15 18.21
N TRP A 62 5.35 4.99 17.55
CA TRP A 62 4.47 3.91 17.94
C TRP A 62 4.83 3.30 19.29
N ASP A 63 3.87 3.39 20.20
CA ASP A 63 3.76 2.59 21.40
C ASP A 63 2.29 2.12 21.54
N SER A 64 1.99 1.37 22.60
CA SER A 64 0.63 0.89 22.88
C SER A 64 -0.37 2.03 23.06
N THR A 65 0.05 3.17 23.62
CA THR A 65 -0.79 4.34 23.87
C THR A 65 -1.17 5.03 22.56
N VAL A 66 -0.20 5.23 21.67
CA VAL A 66 -0.41 5.82 20.34
C VAL A 66 -1.29 4.92 19.47
N ALA A 67 -1.03 3.61 19.47
CA ALA A 67 -1.83 2.64 18.73
C ALA A 67 -3.30 2.62 19.22
N PHE A 68 -3.51 2.68 20.54
CA PHE A 68 -4.85 2.81 21.13
C PHE A 68 -5.52 4.14 20.76
N THR A 69 -4.76 5.24 20.81
CA THR A 69 -5.25 6.58 20.46
C THR A 69 -5.72 6.66 19.01
N MET A 70 -4.95 6.09 18.08
CA MET A 70 -5.35 5.98 16.67
C MET A 70 -6.59 5.14 16.48
N ARG A 71 -6.69 4.02 17.19
CA ARG A 71 -7.90 3.18 17.16
C ARG A 71 -9.12 3.99 17.60
N GLN A 72 -9.03 4.73 18.70
CA GLN A 72 -10.12 5.58 19.19
C GLN A 72 -10.48 6.68 18.20
N LEU A 73 -9.48 7.32 17.58
CA LEU A 73 -9.67 8.34 16.55
C LEU A 73 -10.51 7.78 15.39
N PHE A 74 -10.10 6.68 14.77
CA PHE A 74 -10.80 6.11 13.61
C PHE A 74 -12.09 5.36 13.95
N THR A 75 -12.31 4.94 15.20
CA THR A 75 -13.59 4.34 15.61
C THR A 75 -14.73 5.35 15.57
N ARG A 76 -14.43 6.64 15.75
CA ARG A 76 -15.42 7.72 15.81
C ARG A 76 -15.33 8.69 14.64
N LEU A 77 -14.43 8.46 13.70
CA LEU A 77 -14.18 9.33 12.56
C LEU A 77 -14.42 8.56 11.27
N SER A 78 -15.45 8.96 10.53
CA SER A 78 -15.72 8.49 9.18
C SER A 78 -15.10 9.47 8.17
N LEU A 79 -14.28 8.98 7.27
CA LEU A 79 -13.51 9.74 6.28
C LEU A 79 -13.81 9.27 4.86
N PRO A 80 -15.08 9.31 4.38
CA PRO A 80 -15.46 8.78 3.07
C PRO A 80 -14.80 9.53 1.91
N GLY A 81 -14.32 10.75 2.14
CA GLY A 81 -13.56 11.53 1.16
C GLY A 81 -12.08 11.17 1.07
N LEU A 82 -11.54 10.38 2.00
CA LEU A 82 -10.09 10.16 2.09
C LEU A 82 -9.58 9.33 0.92
N ARG A 83 -8.64 9.91 0.16
CA ARG A 83 -8.01 9.27 -1.01
C ARG A 83 -6.55 8.93 -0.77
N LYS A 84 -5.85 9.74 0.02
CA LYS A 84 -4.42 9.59 0.27
C LYS A 84 -4.17 9.50 1.76
N PHE A 85 -3.44 8.47 2.17
CA PHE A 85 -3.02 8.29 3.56
C PHE A 85 -1.52 8.00 3.59
N LYS A 86 -0.79 8.79 4.38
CA LYS A 86 0.62 8.55 4.65
C LYS A 86 0.79 8.26 6.12
N LEU A 87 1.34 7.09 6.44
CA LEU A 87 1.57 6.60 7.78
C LEU A 87 3.07 6.38 7.99
N THR A 88 3.70 7.24 8.78
CA THR A 88 5.12 7.13 9.08
C THR A 88 5.34 6.95 10.58
N GLY A 89 6.37 6.21 10.96
CA GLY A 89 6.77 6.13 12.35
C GLY A 89 8.19 5.63 12.54
N SER A 90 8.70 5.84 13.75
CA SER A 90 10.09 5.57 14.13
C SER A 90 10.28 4.30 14.98
N SER A 91 9.20 3.57 15.26
CA SER A 91 9.23 2.34 16.07
C SER A 91 8.23 1.33 15.50
N PRO A 92 8.49 0.02 15.65
CA PRO A 92 7.56 -1.02 15.23
C PRO A 92 6.27 -0.95 16.04
N LEU A 93 5.16 -1.41 15.45
CA LEU A 93 3.90 -1.54 16.17
C LEU A 93 4.05 -2.52 17.36
N PRO A 94 3.30 -2.30 18.45
CA PRO A 94 3.22 -3.28 19.54
C PRO A 94 2.86 -4.67 18.99
N PRO A 95 3.39 -5.76 19.57
CA PRO A 95 3.19 -7.16 19.12
C PRO A 95 1.75 -7.67 19.13
N GLU A 96 0.78 -6.82 19.52
CA GLU A 96 -0.62 -7.16 19.44
C GLU A 96 -1.08 -7.20 17.98
N ASN A 97 -2.12 -7.99 17.68
CA ASN A 97 -2.66 -8.11 16.34
C ASN A 97 -2.92 -6.70 15.71
N PRO A 98 -2.16 -6.30 14.67
CA PRO A 98 -2.23 -4.96 14.08
C PRO A 98 -3.63 -4.60 13.59
N MET A 99 -4.43 -5.60 13.20
CA MET A 99 -5.81 -5.40 12.76
C MET A 99 -6.67 -4.74 13.85
N ARG A 100 -6.35 -4.90 15.13
CA ARG A 100 -7.08 -4.21 16.21
C ARG A 100 -6.99 -2.69 16.09
N TYR A 101 -5.89 -2.17 15.54
CA TYR A 101 -5.67 -0.74 15.38
C TYR A 101 -6.15 -0.23 14.03
N PHE A 102 -6.03 -1.06 12.99
CA PHE A 102 -6.33 -0.65 11.62
C PHE A 102 -7.74 -0.99 11.12
N THR A 103 -8.46 -1.93 11.73
CA THR A 103 -9.85 -2.25 11.32
C THR A 103 -10.75 -1.01 11.36
N PRO A 104 -10.71 -0.16 12.40
CA PRO A 104 -11.48 1.08 12.39
C PRO A 104 -11.08 2.04 11.27
N PHE A 105 -9.81 2.08 10.89
CA PHE A 105 -9.36 2.89 9.76
C PHE A 105 -9.93 2.40 8.43
N LEU A 106 -9.96 1.09 8.20
CA LEU A 106 -10.56 0.51 6.99
C LEU A 106 -12.05 0.88 6.86
N ALA A 107 -12.78 0.86 7.99
CA ALA A 107 -14.17 1.29 8.02
C ALA A 107 -14.32 2.80 7.80
N ALA A 108 -13.38 3.60 8.31
CA ALA A 108 -13.37 5.05 8.16
C ALA A 108 -13.07 5.51 6.72
N ALA A 109 -12.17 4.84 6.00
CA ALA A 109 -11.64 5.28 4.71
C ALA A 109 -11.83 4.23 3.59
N PRO A 110 -13.09 3.88 3.21
CA PRO A 110 -13.38 2.80 2.26
C PRO A 110 -12.89 3.09 0.82
N HIS A 111 -12.61 4.35 0.50
CA HIS A 111 -12.23 4.82 -0.83
C HIS A 111 -10.75 5.21 -0.93
N LEU A 112 -9.90 4.68 -0.04
CA LEU A 112 -8.47 4.97 -0.07
C LEU A 112 -7.84 4.48 -1.39
N GLU A 113 -7.18 5.40 -2.10
CA GLU A 113 -6.54 5.16 -3.40
C GLU A 113 -5.01 5.11 -3.30
N SER A 114 -4.43 5.84 -2.36
CA SER A 114 -2.97 5.90 -2.16
C SER A 114 -2.63 5.74 -0.69
N LEU A 115 -1.74 4.78 -0.43
CA LEU A 115 -1.21 4.46 0.87
C LEU A 115 0.31 4.53 0.81
N HIS A 116 0.89 5.39 1.63
CA HIS A 116 2.33 5.43 1.88
C HIS A 116 2.54 4.99 3.32
N ALA A 117 3.34 3.95 3.55
CA ALA A 117 3.65 3.52 4.90
C ALA A 117 5.12 3.15 5.11
N THR A 118 5.66 3.36 6.32
CA THR A 118 7.01 2.90 6.69
C THR A 118 6.96 1.46 7.19
N CYS A 119 7.71 0.56 6.55
CA CYS A 119 7.48 -0.87 6.56
C CYS A 119 7.86 -1.57 7.90
N ASP A 120 8.65 -0.93 8.78
CA ASP A 120 8.91 -1.43 10.16
C ASP A 120 7.63 -1.57 11.00
N LEU A 121 6.55 -0.90 10.59
CA LEU A 121 5.22 -1.06 11.20
C LEU A 121 4.54 -2.38 10.80
N PHE A 122 5.08 -3.10 9.83
CA PHE A 122 4.37 -4.14 9.08
C PHE A 122 5.04 -5.52 9.15
N LEU A 123 6.03 -5.70 10.02
CA LEU A 123 6.73 -6.97 10.27
C LEU A 123 5.90 -8.01 11.04
N GLN A 124 4.67 -7.66 11.44
CA GLN A 124 3.82 -8.52 12.26
C GLN A 124 2.63 -9.06 11.47
N THR A 125 2.30 -10.32 11.74
CA THR A 125 1.15 -11.05 11.18
C THR A 125 -0.12 -10.21 11.31
N GLY A 126 -0.72 -9.83 10.17
CA GLY A 126 -1.97 -9.06 10.12
C GLY A 126 -1.99 -7.89 9.13
N TRP A 127 -0.84 -7.45 8.61
CA TRP A 127 -0.82 -6.39 7.58
C TRP A 127 -1.48 -6.83 6.27
N LEU A 128 -1.34 -8.09 5.89
CA LEU A 128 -2.01 -8.61 4.70
C LEU A 128 -3.53 -8.53 4.84
N ASP A 129 -4.06 -8.81 6.04
CA ASP A 129 -5.48 -8.65 6.32
C ASP A 129 -5.92 -7.18 6.22
N PHE A 130 -5.02 -6.25 6.57
CA PHE A 130 -5.29 -4.84 6.37
C PHE A 130 -5.35 -4.47 4.88
N LEU A 131 -4.37 -4.91 4.09
CA LEU A 131 -4.33 -4.66 2.65
C LEU A 131 -5.52 -5.32 1.91
N ARG A 132 -6.01 -6.47 2.38
CA ARG A 132 -7.26 -7.10 1.89
C ARG A 132 -8.47 -6.19 2.06
N GLY A 133 -8.51 -5.36 3.10
CA GLY A 133 -9.58 -4.38 3.30
C GLY A 133 -9.55 -3.20 2.33
N LEU A 134 -8.42 -2.95 1.65
CA LEU A 134 -8.21 -1.79 0.80
C LEU A 134 -8.52 -2.07 -0.68
N ASN A 135 -9.81 -2.31 -0.97
CA ASN A 135 -10.27 -2.67 -2.31
C ASN A 135 -10.06 -1.57 -3.38
N SER A 136 -10.03 -0.31 -2.96
CA SER A 136 -9.86 0.84 -3.84
C SER A 136 -8.40 1.26 -4.05
N LEU A 137 -7.46 0.59 -3.39
CA LEU A 137 -6.06 1.01 -3.36
C LEU A 137 -5.41 0.87 -4.73
N GLN A 138 -4.90 1.98 -5.27
CA GLN A 138 -4.22 2.05 -6.56
C GLN A 138 -2.71 2.21 -6.40
N ARG A 139 -2.25 2.91 -5.35
CA ARG A 139 -0.83 3.13 -5.08
C ARG A 139 -0.46 2.68 -3.67
N LEU A 140 0.51 1.78 -3.58
CA LEU A 140 1.12 1.35 -2.33
C LEU A 140 2.60 1.72 -2.34
N THR A 141 3.03 2.54 -1.39
CA THR A 141 4.44 2.88 -1.18
C THR A 141 4.86 2.40 0.20
N LEU A 142 5.93 1.60 0.25
CA LEU A 142 6.50 1.03 1.47
C LEU A 142 7.94 1.50 1.62
N ASP A 143 8.25 2.22 2.71
CA ASP A 143 9.61 2.72 2.96
C ASP A 143 10.31 1.94 4.06
N TYR A 144 11.59 1.63 3.91
CA TYR A 144 12.39 0.92 4.93
C TYR A 144 11.82 -0.45 5.40
N PRO A 145 11.40 -1.38 4.52
CA PRO A 145 11.18 -2.76 4.95
C PRO A 145 12.43 -3.46 5.46
N SER A 146 12.51 -3.62 6.77
CA SER A 146 13.41 -4.60 7.37
C SER A 146 12.79 -6.00 7.30
N SER A 147 12.79 -6.63 6.11
CA SER A 147 12.42 -8.06 5.84
C SER A 147 11.18 -8.33 4.95
N LEU A 148 11.05 -7.69 3.78
CA LEU A 148 10.12 -8.23 2.78
C LEU A 148 10.80 -9.34 1.98
N ASP A 149 10.15 -10.50 1.95
CA ASP A 149 10.56 -11.69 1.21
C ASP A 149 9.57 -12.02 0.08
N ASP A 150 9.86 -13.07 -0.68
CA ASP A 150 9.00 -13.55 -1.77
C ASP A 150 7.55 -13.80 -1.33
N GLY A 151 7.34 -14.20 -0.06
CA GLY A 151 6.03 -14.45 0.51
C GLY A 151 5.14 -13.20 0.48
N PHE A 152 5.71 -12.01 0.70
CA PHE A 152 4.97 -10.75 0.58
C PHE A 152 4.39 -10.55 -0.83
N LEU A 153 5.20 -10.77 -1.87
CA LEU A 153 4.75 -10.65 -3.26
C LEU A 153 3.72 -11.73 -3.59
N ASP A 154 3.92 -12.96 -3.12
CA ASP A 154 2.96 -14.06 -3.28
C ASP A 154 1.60 -13.73 -2.64
N HIS A 155 1.57 -12.98 -1.54
CA HIS A 155 0.32 -12.52 -0.92
C HIS A 155 -0.37 -11.36 -1.64
N LEU A 156 0.38 -10.54 -2.39
CA LEU A 156 -0.17 -9.50 -3.25
C LEU A 156 -0.62 -10.00 -4.63
N GLN A 157 -0.32 -11.25 -4.96
CA GLN A 157 -0.72 -11.84 -6.24
C GLN A 157 -2.24 -11.85 -6.42
N TRP A 158 -2.66 -11.71 -7.67
CA TRP A 158 -4.06 -11.92 -8.03
C TRP A 158 -4.33 -13.43 -8.17
N THR A 159 -4.86 -14.03 -7.11
CA THR A 159 -5.27 -15.45 -7.09
C THR A 159 -6.79 -15.64 -7.17
N GLY A 160 -7.55 -14.56 -7.41
CA GLY A 160 -9.02 -14.58 -7.48
C GLY A 160 -9.66 -13.69 -6.42
N ALA A 161 -10.76 -14.16 -5.81
CA ALA A 161 -11.58 -13.40 -4.87
C ALA A 161 -10.83 -13.01 -3.56
N ASP A 162 -9.75 -13.71 -3.23
CA ASP A 162 -8.93 -13.47 -2.04
C ASP A 162 -7.72 -12.55 -2.30
N SER A 163 -7.65 -11.92 -3.48
CA SER A 163 -6.55 -11.03 -3.84
C SER A 163 -6.53 -9.77 -2.97
N CYS A 164 -5.36 -9.45 -2.42
CA CYS A 164 -5.13 -8.18 -1.74
C CYS A 164 -5.07 -7.03 -2.76
N CYS A 165 -5.68 -5.89 -2.43
CA CYS A 165 -5.62 -4.66 -3.23
C CYS A 165 -5.93 -4.90 -4.73
N PRO A 166 -7.15 -5.34 -5.08
CA PRO A 166 -7.49 -5.64 -6.47
C PRO A 166 -7.26 -4.45 -7.42
N ALA A 167 -7.44 -3.21 -6.95
CA ALA A 167 -7.23 -2.02 -7.78
C ALA A 167 -5.76 -1.54 -7.91
N LEU A 168 -4.77 -2.23 -7.32
CA LEU A 168 -3.38 -1.79 -7.26
C LEU A 168 -2.73 -1.64 -8.65
N ARG A 169 -2.22 -0.45 -8.94
CA ARG A 169 -1.55 -0.05 -10.17
C ARG A 169 -0.08 0.30 -9.96
N GLU A 170 0.26 0.77 -8.77
CA GLU A 170 1.62 1.19 -8.46
C GLU A 170 2.05 0.57 -7.14
N LEU A 171 3.17 -0.15 -7.16
CA LEU A 171 3.84 -0.67 -5.96
C LEU A 171 5.26 -0.10 -5.94
N ALA A 172 5.58 0.65 -4.90
CA ALA A 172 6.91 1.21 -4.67
C ALA A 172 7.44 0.73 -3.31
N ILE A 173 8.65 0.19 -3.28
CA ILE A 173 9.29 -0.39 -2.11
C ILE A 173 10.68 0.24 -1.99
N THR A 174 10.84 1.21 -1.09
CA THR A 174 12.04 2.05 -0.95
C THR A 174 12.95 1.55 0.18
N SER A 175 13.43 0.31 0.06
CA SER A 175 14.43 -0.32 0.93
C SER A 175 14.91 -1.62 0.35
N ASP A 176 16.04 -2.11 0.85
CA ASP A 176 16.63 -3.42 0.55
C ASP A 176 15.63 -4.55 0.76
N CYS A 177 14.96 -4.95 -0.33
CA CYS A 177 14.15 -6.16 -0.37
C CYS A 177 14.99 -7.35 -0.87
N THR A 178 14.66 -8.56 -0.42
CA THR A 178 15.33 -9.80 -0.85
C THR A 178 14.46 -10.59 -1.82
N PHE A 179 13.67 -9.92 -2.65
CA PHE A 179 12.81 -10.61 -3.62
C PHE A 179 13.68 -11.32 -4.66
N SER A 180 13.33 -12.57 -4.97
CA SER A 180 13.87 -13.25 -6.14
C SER A 180 13.24 -12.69 -7.42
N ASP A 181 14.00 -12.69 -8.52
CA ASP A 181 13.49 -12.32 -9.84
C ASP A 181 12.24 -13.14 -10.20
N ALA A 182 12.22 -14.43 -9.82
CA ALA A 182 11.07 -15.31 -10.01
C ALA A 182 9.82 -14.80 -9.28
N ALA A 183 9.93 -14.31 -8.04
CA ALA A 183 8.80 -13.79 -7.30
C ALA A 183 8.27 -12.48 -7.90
N VAL A 184 9.17 -11.57 -8.32
CA VAL A 184 8.80 -10.33 -9.02
C VAL A 184 8.05 -10.65 -10.32
N LEU A 185 8.57 -11.58 -11.13
CA LEU A 185 7.94 -11.99 -12.38
C LEU A 185 6.57 -12.65 -12.15
N ARG A 186 6.45 -13.54 -11.16
CA ARG A 186 5.15 -14.15 -10.79
C ARG A 186 4.14 -13.08 -10.37
N PHE A 187 4.57 -12.11 -9.55
CA PHE A 187 3.73 -11.01 -9.10
C PHE A 187 3.24 -10.16 -10.27
N VAL A 188 4.15 -9.64 -11.11
CA VAL A 188 3.80 -8.83 -12.28
C VAL A 188 2.86 -9.60 -13.21
N ARG A 189 3.17 -10.87 -13.50
CA ARG A 189 2.32 -11.76 -14.30
C ARG A 189 0.91 -11.86 -13.75
N SER A 190 0.75 -12.10 -12.44
CA SER A 190 -0.57 -12.24 -11.83
C SER A 190 -1.43 -10.98 -12.02
N ARG A 191 -0.82 -9.78 -11.92
CA ARG A 191 -1.52 -8.49 -12.06
C ARG A 191 -1.89 -8.18 -13.51
N MET A 192 -1.09 -8.63 -14.47
CA MET A 192 -1.41 -8.53 -15.89
C MET A 192 -2.56 -9.45 -16.30
N LEU A 193 -2.62 -10.66 -15.72
CA LEU A 193 -3.63 -11.68 -16.05
C LEU A 193 -5.00 -11.46 -15.39
N ALA A 194 -5.11 -10.56 -14.43
CA ALA A 194 -6.36 -10.28 -13.70
C ALA A 194 -7.53 -9.75 -14.55
N GLY A 195 -7.39 -9.65 -15.89
CA GLY A 195 -8.49 -9.48 -16.85
C GLY A 195 -9.25 -8.15 -16.80
N SER A 196 -8.87 -7.23 -15.92
CA SER A 196 -9.61 -6.00 -15.63
C SER A 196 -9.26 -4.81 -16.56
N GLY A 197 -8.31 -4.99 -17.49
CA GLY A 197 -7.76 -3.91 -18.31
C GLY A 197 -7.01 -2.83 -17.51
N ARG A 198 -6.75 -3.08 -16.22
CA ARG A 198 -6.12 -2.17 -15.25
C ARG A 198 -4.99 -2.90 -14.52
N GLY A 199 -4.03 -3.39 -15.31
CA GLY A 199 -2.85 -4.07 -14.78
C GLY A 199 -1.94 -3.16 -13.97
N LEU A 200 -0.92 -3.75 -13.34
CA LEU A 200 0.13 -3.00 -12.66
C LEU A 200 0.83 -2.09 -13.68
N GLU A 201 0.81 -0.79 -13.45
CA GLU A 201 1.39 0.24 -14.31
C GLU A 201 2.85 0.50 -13.93
N ARG A 202 3.18 0.45 -12.64
CA ARG A 202 4.53 0.71 -12.12
C ARG A 202 4.88 -0.25 -10.99
N PHE A 203 6.08 -0.81 -11.05
CA PHE A 203 6.71 -1.53 -9.95
C PHE A 203 8.10 -0.94 -9.71
N GLU A 204 8.36 -0.49 -8.48
CA GLU A 204 9.67 0.03 -8.09
C GLU A 204 10.12 -0.67 -6.82
N ALA A 205 11.30 -1.29 -6.86
CA ALA A 205 11.92 -1.93 -5.71
C ALA A 205 13.42 -1.67 -5.70
N TYR A 206 13.96 -1.39 -4.51
CA TYR A 206 15.40 -1.16 -4.30
C TYR A 206 16.02 -2.45 -3.78
N PHE A 207 17.05 -2.95 -4.46
CA PHE A 207 17.79 -4.14 -4.04
C PHE A 207 19.08 -3.73 -3.34
N GLY A 208 19.53 -4.49 -2.35
CA GLY A 208 20.64 -4.14 -1.43
C GLY A 208 22.02 -3.91 -2.05
N ASP A 209 22.14 -3.95 -3.37
CA ASP A 209 23.30 -3.48 -4.13
C ASP A 209 23.16 -2.03 -4.62
N GLY A 210 22.08 -1.33 -4.25
CA GLY A 210 21.77 0.03 -4.67
C GLY A 210 21.08 0.11 -6.04
N VAL A 211 20.70 -1.04 -6.63
CA VAL A 211 19.98 -1.08 -7.90
C VAL A 211 18.50 -0.79 -7.65
N VAL A 212 18.00 0.28 -8.27
CA VAL A 212 16.58 0.53 -8.39
C VAL A 212 16.09 -0.29 -9.58
N SER A 213 15.36 -1.37 -9.35
CA SER A 213 14.57 -1.96 -10.43
C SER A 213 13.28 -1.16 -10.50
N SER A 214 13.31 -0.09 -11.30
CA SER A 214 12.10 0.69 -11.63
C SER A 214 11.56 0.18 -12.96
N ILE A 215 10.58 -0.72 -12.90
CA ILE A 215 9.96 -1.25 -14.10
C ILE A 215 8.70 -0.43 -14.36
N ASP A 216 8.77 0.45 -15.37
CA ASP A 216 7.56 0.92 -16.04
C ASP A 216 7.05 -0.22 -16.92
N ILE A 217 6.15 -1.02 -16.34
CA ILE A 217 5.61 -2.23 -16.96
C ILE A 217 4.88 -1.87 -18.26
N ARG A 218 4.21 -0.71 -18.31
CA ARG A 218 3.54 -0.25 -19.52
C ARG A 218 4.56 0.07 -20.61
N ALA A 219 5.62 0.78 -20.28
CA ALA A 219 6.70 1.07 -21.24
C ALA A 219 7.45 -0.20 -21.67
N ALA A 220 7.66 -1.16 -20.79
CA ALA A 220 8.33 -2.43 -21.11
C ALA A 220 7.49 -3.32 -22.05
N ILE A 221 6.16 -3.28 -21.92
CA ILE A 221 5.23 -4.08 -22.74
C ILE A 221 4.92 -3.40 -24.08
N GLN A 222 4.92 -2.06 -24.14
CA GLN A 222 4.50 -1.31 -25.33
C GLN A 222 5.25 -1.70 -26.63
N PRO A 223 6.58 -1.93 -26.64
CA PRO A 223 7.29 -2.40 -27.83
C PRO A 223 6.81 -3.76 -28.35
N LEU A 224 6.39 -4.66 -27.45
CA LEU A 224 5.83 -5.95 -27.83
C LEU A 224 4.47 -5.75 -28.51
N VAL A 225 3.64 -4.88 -27.94
CA VAL A 225 2.32 -4.51 -28.52
C VAL A 225 2.48 -3.85 -29.89
N ASP A 226 3.41 -2.91 -30.01
CA ASP A 226 3.68 -2.17 -31.24
C ASP A 226 4.26 -3.06 -32.34
N ALA A 227 5.01 -4.10 -31.98
CA ALA A 227 5.49 -5.13 -32.90
C ALA A 227 4.39 -6.11 -33.38
N GLY A 228 3.13 -5.87 -32.99
CA GLY A 228 2.00 -6.70 -33.39
C GLY A 228 1.86 -8.00 -32.58
N TYR A 229 2.65 -8.16 -31.50
CA TYR A 229 2.33 -9.16 -30.49
C TYR A 229 1.11 -8.67 -29.71
N ALA A 230 0.09 -9.52 -29.56
CA ALA A 230 -1.15 -9.09 -28.91
C ALA A 230 -0.88 -8.54 -27.49
N PRO A 231 -1.48 -7.39 -27.10
CA PRO A 231 -1.43 -6.91 -25.72
C PRO A 231 -1.99 -8.02 -24.81
N PRO A 232 -1.35 -8.25 -23.65
CA PRO A 232 -1.03 -9.54 -23.06
C PRO A 232 -2.21 -10.51 -23.06
N VAL A 233 -2.33 -11.15 -24.21
CA VAL A 233 -3.09 -12.37 -24.47
C VAL A 233 -2.08 -13.41 -24.96
N LEU A 234 -0.94 -13.49 -24.27
CA LEU A 234 0.16 -14.43 -24.45
C LEU A 234 0.86 -14.47 -23.08
N CYS A 235 0.45 -15.27 -22.10
CA CYS A 235 -0.12 -16.62 -22.17
C CYS A 235 -1.63 -16.65 -21.90
N LEU A 236 -2.47 -16.54 -22.94
CA LEU A 236 -3.78 -17.19 -22.86
C LEU A 236 -3.58 -18.67 -23.15
N GLU A 237 -4.18 -19.49 -22.30
CA GLU A 237 -4.48 -20.87 -22.63
C GLU A 237 -5.07 -20.93 -24.06
N TYR A 238 -4.43 -21.69 -24.94
CA TYR A 238 -5.06 -22.17 -26.16
C TYR A 238 -5.63 -23.57 -25.85
N PRO A 239 -6.84 -23.73 -25.30
CA PRO A 239 -7.42 -25.06 -25.08
C PRO A 239 -7.87 -25.75 -26.39
N GLN A 240 -7.66 -25.16 -27.58
CA GLN A 240 -8.19 -25.70 -28.85
C GLN A 240 -7.17 -25.94 -29.98
N LEU A 241 -5.86 -25.76 -29.74
CA LEU A 241 -4.83 -26.25 -30.64
C LEU A 241 -4.06 -27.33 -29.91
N GLY A 242 -4.29 -28.60 -30.26
CA GLY A 242 -3.62 -29.78 -29.68
C GLY A 242 -2.11 -29.80 -29.97
N LEU A 243 -1.37 -28.86 -29.39
CA LEU A 243 0.07 -28.72 -29.48
C LEU A 243 0.71 -29.01 -28.11
N ALA A 244 1.84 -29.71 -28.19
CA ALA A 244 2.42 -30.55 -27.15
C ALA A 244 2.72 -29.86 -25.79
N PRO A 245 2.63 -30.60 -24.67
CA PRO A 245 2.64 -30.09 -23.29
C PRO A 245 4.03 -29.73 -22.72
N SER A 246 5.03 -29.37 -23.53
CA SER A 246 6.42 -29.23 -23.05
C SER A 246 7.19 -28.02 -23.57
N TYR A 247 6.52 -27.03 -24.14
CA TYR A 247 7.18 -25.78 -24.53
C TYR A 247 6.56 -24.62 -23.77
N SER A 248 7.21 -24.20 -22.69
CA SER A 248 6.96 -22.89 -22.11
C SER A 248 7.65 -21.87 -23.03
N PRO A 249 6.92 -20.91 -23.63
CA PRO A 249 7.55 -19.83 -24.41
C PRO A 249 8.47 -18.93 -23.55
N TRP A 250 8.58 -19.20 -22.24
CA TRP A 250 9.43 -18.50 -21.28
C TRP A 250 10.74 -19.25 -20.95
N ASP A 251 10.95 -20.47 -21.44
CA ASP A 251 12.20 -21.23 -21.19
C ASP A 251 13.45 -20.56 -21.81
N GLY A 252 13.28 -19.48 -22.59
CA GLY A 252 14.36 -18.62 -23.07
C GLY A 252 14.45 -17.23 -22.41
N VAL A 253 13.47 -16.84 -21.59
CA VAL A 253 13.43 -15.48 -21.00
C VAL A 253 14.36 -15.34 -19.79
N GLU A 254 14.63 -16.44 -19.08
CA GLU A 254 15.67 -16.50 -18.03
C GLU A 254 17.08 -16.22 -18.59
N SER A 255 17.26 -16.26 -19.92
CA SER A 255 18.53 -15.97 -20.60
C SER A 255 18.64 -14.56 -21.18
N ILE A 256 17.60 -13.72 -21.03
CA ILE A 256 17.72 -12.29 -21.34
C ILE A 256 18.54 -11.67 -20.19
N PRO A 257 19.79 -11.23 -20.44
CA PRO A 257 20.56 -10.58 -19.40
C PRO A 257 19.80 -9.32 -18.99
N TRP A 258 19.36 -9.28 -17.74
CA TRP A 258 18.96 -8.04 -17.10
C TRP A 258 20.20 -7.16 -17.09
N ASN A 259 20.34 -6.32 -18.10
CA ASN A 259 21.38 -5.32 -18.08
C ASN A 259 20.98 -4.34 -16.98
N LYS A 260 21.64 -4.45 -15.82
CA LYS A 260 21.38 -3.60 -14.65
C LYS A 260 21.54 -2.10 -14.95
N GLU A 261 22.16 -1.77 -16.10
CA GLU A 261 22.35 -0.41 -16.60
C GLU A 261 21.18 0.13 -17.44
N ASP A 262 20.27 -0.75 -17.91
CA ASP A 262 19.11 -0.38 -18.77
C ASP A 262 17.75 -0.50 -18.04
N ALA A 263 17.75 -0.85 -16.75
CA ALA A 263 16.59 -0.78 -15.85
C ALA A 263 16.41 0.64 -15.27
#